data_AF-A0A151TUI6-F1
#
_entry.id   AF-A0A151TUI6-F1
#
_cell.length_a   1.000
_cell.length_b   1.000
_cell.length_c   1.000
_cell.angle_alpha   90.00
_cell.angle_beta   90.00
_cell.angle_gamma   90.00
#
_symmetry.space_group_name_H-M   'P 1'
#
loop_
_entity.id
_entity.type
_entity.pdbx_description
1 polymer ?
#
loop_
_entity_poly.entity_id
_entity_poly.type
_entity_poly.pdbx_seq_one_letter_code
_entity_poly.pdbx_strand_id
1 'polypeptide(L)'
;MGSRSTTLLFCLLLLLTHSLALALALAETLHRRVIPGFLYRRSRGRCTAQFWSERREAWPRMVPETSTVSKVFGSRVYERYRWDLTLVEATARNEEESNPFGGLVKEGSAALLNSYARDGFPYKPWQVKTLVIRALVSRTQAASQANQFLLANQACS
;
A
#
# COMPACT_ATOMS: atom_id res chain seq x y z
N MET A 1 50.94 -59.12 20.45
CA MET A 1 50.38 -57.92 21.11
C MET A 1 49.58 -57.04 20.13
N GLY A 2 48.70 -57.60 19.28
CA GLY A 2 47.98 -56.81 18.24
C GLY A 2 46.45 -56.70 18.43
N SER A 3 45.83 -57.58 19.23
CA SER A 3 44.36 -57.70 19.28
C SER A 3 43.65 -56.71 20.19
N ARG A 4 44.35 -56.09 21.16
CA ARG A 4 43.77 -55.12 22.11
C ARG A 4 43.71 -53.69 21.56
N SER A 5 44.61 -53.37 20.63
CA SER A 5 44.66 -52.04 20.00
C SER A 5 43.55 -51.87 18.95
N THR A 6 43.25 -52.92 18.18
CA THR A 6 42.18 -52.91 17.18
C THR A 6 40.78 -52.84 17.79
N THR A 7 40.55 -53.48 18.94
CA THR A 7 39.27 -53.41 19.67
C THR A 7 39.03 -52.03 20.27
N LEU A 8 40.06 -51.38 20.81
CA LEU A 8 39.94 -50.00 21.33
C LEU A 8 39.64 -48.99 20.23
N LEU A 9 40.30 -49.12 19.07
CA LEU A 9 40.03 -48.31 17.88
C LEU A 9 38.59 -48.50 17.38
N PHE A 10 38.09 -49.74 17.36
CA PHE A 10 36.73 -50.03 16.93
C PHE A 10 35.68 -49.45 17.89
N CYS A 11 35.91 -49.55 19.21
CA CYS A 11 35.04 -48.93 20.21
C CYS A 11 35.04 -47.39 20.12
N LEU A 12 36.20 -46.76 19.89
CA LEU A 12 36.30 -45.31 19.70
C LEU A 12 35.54 -44.83 18.46
N LEU A 13 35.65 -45.56 17.34
CA LEU A 13 34.90 -45.25 16.11
C LEU A 13 33.38 -45.40 16.32
N LEU A 14 32.93 -46.43 17.03
CA LEU A 14 31.51 -46.60 17.35
C LEU A 14 30.98 -45.46 18.23
N LEU A 15 31.74 -45.04 19.26
CA LEU A 15 31.36 -43.93 20.13
C LEU A 15 31.31 -42.59 19.36
N LEU A 16 32.24 -42.36 18.43
CA LEU A 16 32.27 -41.18 17.57
C LEU A 16 31.09 -41.13 16.59
N THR A 17 30.70 -42.28 16.03
CA THR A 17 29.54 -42.36 15.14
C THR A 17 28.22 -42.12 15.89
N HIS A 18 28.10 -42.64 17.12
CA HIS A 18 26.92 -42.43 17.95
C HIS A 18 26.78 -40.99 18.44
N SER A 19 27.87 -40.34 18.84
CA SER A 19 27.84 -38.94 19.25
C SER A 19 27.52 -38.00 18.09
N LEU A 20 28.03 -38.27 16.89
CA LEU A 20 27.70 -37.52 15.68
C LEU A 20 26.23 -37.69 15.28
N ALA A 21 25.69 -38.91 15.33
CA ALA A 21 24.28 -39.18 15.04
C ALA A 21 23.33 -38.49 16.04
N LEU A 22 23.68 -38.48 17.32
CA LEU A 22 22.90 -37.80 18.35
C LEU A 22 22.93 -36.27 18.17
N ALA A 23 24.09 -35.70 17.80
CA ALA A 23 24.21 -34.28 17.50
C ALA A 23 23.37 -33.86 16.28
N LEU A 24 23.34 -34.69 15.23
CA LEU A 24 22.54 -34.44 14.03
C LEU A 24 21.03 -34.48 14.35
N ALA A 25 20.59 -35.46 15.13
CA ALA A 25 19.18 -35.59 15.53
C ALA A 25 18.70 -34.41 16.39
N LEU A 26 19.54 -33.89 17.29
CA LEU A 26 19.23 -32.70 18.08
C LEU A 26 19.16 -31.43 17.20
N ALA A 27 20.03 -31.30 16.20
CA ALA A 27 19.99 -30.17 15.27
C ALA A 27 18.69 -30.12 14.45
N GLU A 28 18.14 -31.27 14.03
CA GLU A 28 16.85 -31.33 13.34
C GLU A 28 15.67 -30.86 14.22
N THR A 29 15.71 -31.12 15.53
CA THR A 29 14.63 -30.70 16.43
C THR A 29 14.58 -29.18 16.67
N LEU A 30 15.74 -28.50 16.64
CA LEU A 30 15.81 -27.03 16.80
C LEU A 30 15.38 -26.28 15.54
N HIS A 31 15.48 -26.90 14.36
CA HIS A 31 15.11 -26.25 13.10
C HIS A 31 13.60 -26.17 12.86
N ARG A 32 12.78 -26.89 13.65
CA ARG A 32 11.33 -27.01 13.43
C ARG A 32 10.46 -26.08 14.28
N ARG A 33 11.03 -25.06 14.92
CA ARG A 33 10.30 -24.00 15.65
C ARG A 33 10.60 -22.59 15.17
N VAL A 34 10.85 -22.41 13.88
CA VAL A 34 10.68 -21.09 13.25
C VAL A 34 9.32 -21.10 12.57
N ILE A 35 8.27 -20.85 13.36
CA ILE A 35 6.99 -20.39 12.81
C ILE A 35 7.25 -18.92 12.48
N PRO A 36 7.40 -18.50 11.21
CA PRO A 36 7.48 -17.09 10.91
C PRO A 36 6.14 -16.47 11.36
N GLY A 37 6.18 -15.68 12.42
CA GLY A 37 5.05 -14.85 12.78
C GLY A 37 4.70 -14.04 11.54
N PHE A 38 3.46 -14.14 11.07
CA PHE A 38 2.97 -13.31 9.99
C PHE A 38 3.05 -11.85 10.47
N LEU A 39 4.15 -11.18 10.15
CA LEU A 39 4.18 -9.73 10.19
C LEU A 39 3.15 -9.29 9.16
N TYR A 40 1.97 -8.91 9.65
CA TYR A 40 0.95 -8.25 8.85
C TYR A 40 1.49 -6.86 8.49
N ARG A 41 2.50 -6.82 7.61
CA ARG A 41 2.92 -5.58 6.99
C ARG A 41 1.77 -5.22 6.07
N ARG A 42 0.80 -4.46 6.59
CA ARG A 42 -0.15 -3.75 5.75
C ARG A 42 0.72 -2.95 4.78
N SER A 43 0.84 -3.41 3.54
CA SER A 43 1.38 -2.60 2.47
C SER A 43 0.48 -1.39 2.43
N ARG A 44 0.95 -0.26 2.98
CA ARG A 44 0.25 1.01 2.77
C ARG A 44 0.24 1.19 1.25
N GLY A 45 -0.94 1.08 0.66
CA GLY A 45 -1.08 1.14 -0.79
C GLY A 45 -0.47 2.45 -1.29
N ARG A 46 0.44 2.35 -2.26
CA ARG A 46 1.13 3.51 -2.87
C ARG A 46 0.19 4.40 -3.69
N CYS A 47 -1.09 4.06 -3.72
CA CYS A 47 -2.11 4.75 -4.50
C CYS A 47 -3.18 5.40 -3.60
N THR A 48 -3.04 5.33 -2.27
CA THR A 48 -4.01 5.91 -1.33
C THR A 48 -3.91 7.43 -1.26
N ALA A 49 -5.00 8.11 -0.89
CA ALA A 49 -4.96 9.56 -0.63
C ALA A 49 -3.93 9.92 0.44
N GLN A 50 -3.84 9.11 1.50
CA GLN A 50 -2.82 9.27 2.53
C GLN A 50 -1.40 9.22 1.96
N PHE A 51 -1.10 8.27 1.07
CA PHE A 51 0.24 8.16 0.47
C PHE A 51 0.64 9.44 -0.30
N TRP A 52 -0.29 9.98 -1.10
CA TRP A 52 -0.06 11.24 -1.83
C TRP A 52 0.11 12.44 -0.89
N SER A 53 -0.63 12.48 0.22
CA SER A 53 -0.48 13.54 1.23
C SER A 53 0.88 13.52 1.94
N GLU A 54 1.48 12.33 2.08
CA GLU A 54 2.78 12.12 2.74
C GLU A 54 3.98 12.41 1.82
N ARG A 55 3.76 12.70 0.52
CA ARG A 55 4.78 13.10 -0.47
C ARG A 55 5.99 12.15 -0.52
N ARG A 56 5.73 10.84 -0.46
CA ARG A 56 6.81 9.82 -0.41
C ARG A 56 7.47 9.53 -1.76
N GLU A 57 6.98 10.10 -2.85
CA GLU A 57 7.52 9.87 -4.19
C GLU A 57 7.45 11.11 -5.09
N ALA A 58 8.07 10.99 -6.27
CA ALA A 58 8.07 12.04 -7.27
C ALA A 58 6.64 12.35 -7.75
N TRP A 59 6.29 13.63 -7.73
CA TRP A 59 4.97 14.10 -8.14
C TRP A 59 4.76 13.94 -9.66
N PRO A 60 3.54 13.61 -10.14
CA PRO A 60 3.30 13.43 -11.57
C PRO A 60 3.52 14.73 -12.36
N ARG A 61 4.30 14.66 -13.45
CA ARG A 61 4.64 15.85 -14.28
C ARG A 61 3.43 16.57 -14.88
N MET A 62 2.32 15.85 -15.11
CA MET A 62 1.13 16.38 -15.77
C MET A 62 0.36 17.41 -14.93
N VAL A 63 0.53 17.40 -13.61
CA VAL A 63 -0.15 18.34 -12.72
C VAL A 63 0.85 18.81 -11.67
N PRO A 64 1.25 20.09 -11.65
CA PRO A 64 2.12 20.62 -10.60
C PRO A 64 1.53 20.40 -9.21
N GLU A 65 2.38 20.14 -8.23
CA GLU A 65 1.99 19.92 -6.84
C GLU A 65 1.21 21.10 -6.22
N THR A 66 1.58 22.32 -6.64
CA THR A 66 0.92 23.57 -6.25
C THR A 66 -0.41 23.82 -6.95
N SER A 67 -0.88 22.88 -7.78
CA SER A 67 -2.13 23.05 -8.51
C SER A 67 -3.33 22.97 -7.57
N THR A 68 -4.20 23.98 -7.69
CA THR A 68 -5.48 24.01 -7.00
C THR A 68 -6.47 23.04 -7.62
N VAL A 69 -7.42 22.56 -6.82
CA VAL A 69 -8.55 21.73 -7.25
C VAL A 69 -9.32 22.44 -8.39
N SER A 70 -9.52 23.75 -8.26
CA SER A 70 -10.19 24.57 -9.27
C SER A 70 -9.45 24.62 -10.61
N LYS A 71 -8.11 24.71 -10.60
CA LYS A 71 -7.29 24.68 -11.82
C LYS A 71 -7.35 23.32 -12.52
N VAL A 72 -7.50 22.24 -11.75
CA VAL A 72 -7.43 20.87 -12.26
C VAL A 72 -8.78 20.36 -12.74
N PHE A 73 -9.84 20.61 -11.98
CA PHE A 73 -11.21 20.14 -12.21
C PHE A 73 -12.13 21.22 -12.80
N GLY A 74 -11.67 22.46 -12.92
CA GLY A 74 -12.41 23.56 -13.52
C GLY A 74 -13.28 24.34 -12.53
N SER A 75 -13.95 25.38 -13.03
CA SER A 75 -14.65 26.37 -12.20
C SER A 75 -15.85 25.84 -11.42
N ARG A 76 -16.50 24.76 -11.89
CA ARG A 76 -17.68 24.19 -11.20
C ARG A 76 -17.41 23.74 -9.76
N VAL A 77 -16.14 23.53 -9.42
CA VAL A 77 -15.74 23.09 -8.08
C VAL A 77 -15.67 24.27 -7.08
N TYR A 78 -15.67 25.53 -7.55
CA TYR A 78 -15.66 26.73 -6.70
C TYR A 78 -16.91 26.85 -5.82
N GLU A 79 -18.04 26.33 -6.27
CA GLU A 79 -19.28 26.35 -5.49
C GLU A 79 -19.17 25.53 -4.20
N ARG A 80 -18.20 24.60 -4.12
CA ARG A 80 -18.12 23.61 -3.04
C ARG A 80 -16.80 23.61 -2.29
N TYR A 81 -15.72 24.11 -2.90
CA TYR A 81 -14.40 24.10 -2.30
C TYR A 81 -13.78 25.49 -2.26
N ARG A 82 -12.88 25.70 -1.29
CA ARG A 82 -12.07 26.91 -1.21
C ARG A 82 -11.21 27.06 -2.48
N TRP A 83 -11.02 28.30 -2.92
CA TRP A 83 -10.35 28.62 -4.18
C TRP A 83 -8.87 28.21 -4.20
N ASP A 84 -8.22 28.25 -3.04
CA ASP A 84 -6.82 27.96 -2.78
C ASP A 84 -6.56 26.49 -2.42
N LEU A 85 -7.59 25.65 -2.31
CA LEU A 85 -7.44 24.24 -1.97
C LEU A 85 -6.58 23.52 -3.01
N THR A 86 -5.42 23.03 -2.60
CA THR A 86 -4.50 22.28 -3.45
C THR A 86 -4.87 20.79 -3.53
N LEU A 87 -4.37 20.08 -4.55
CA LEU A 87 -4.56 18.63 -4.62
C LEU A 87 -3.93 17.89 -3.44
N VAL A 88 -2.74 18.33 -2.99
CA VAL A 88 -2.07 17.73 -1.82
C VAL A 88 -2.93 17.87 -0.58
N GLU A 89 -3.40 19.08 -0.29
CA GLU A 89 -4.29 19.33 0.85
C GLU A 89 -5.60 18.54 0.73
N ALA A 90 -6.16 18.43 -0.48
CA ALA A 90 -7.36 17.63 -0.71
C ALA A 90 -7.14 16.17 -0.33
N THR A 91 -5.99 15.58 -0.64
CA THR A 91 -5.66 14.19 -0.27
C THR A 91 -5.43 13.99 1.23
N ALA A 92 -5.12 15.05 1.98
CA ALA A 92 -4.89 15.02 3.42
C ALA A 92 -6.16 15.22 4.27
N ARG A 93 -7.31 15.54 3.65
CA ARG A 93 -8.56 15.81 4.37
C ARG A 93 -9.06 14.56 5.08
N ASN A 94 -9.74 14.73 6.21
CA ASN A 94 -10.30 13.62 7.02
C ASN A 94 -11.79 13.84 7.38
N GLU A 95 -12.51 14.65 6.59
CA GLU A 95 -13.91 15.04 6.86
C GLU A 95 -14.93 14.21 6.06
N GLU A 96 -14.58 12.99 5.66
CA GLU A 96 -15.39 12.17 4.75
C GLU A 96 -16.78 11.85 5.31
N GLU A 97 -16.86 11.58 6.62
CA GLU A 97 -18.10 11.19 7.30
C GLU A 97 -19.09 12.36 7.43
N SER A 98 -18.60 13.59 7.63
CA SER A 98 -19.45 14.79 7.79
C SER A 98 -19.70 15.51 6.47
N ASN A 99 -18.80 15.36 5.49
CA ASN A 99 -18.82 16.06 4.21
C ASN A 99 -18.56 15.12 3.01
N PRO A 100 -19.64 14.62 2.36
CA PRO A 100 -19.53 13.78 1.16
C PRO A 100 -18.72 14.41 0.02
N PHE A 101 -18.77 15.75 -0.13
CA PHE A 101 -17.98 16.45 -1.15
C PHE A 101 -16.50 16.50 -0.78
N GLY A 102 -16.19 16.52 0.52
CA GLY A 102 -14.83 16.37 1.05
C GLY A 102 -14.23 15.01 0.70
N GLY A 103 -15.01 13.94 0.89
CA GLY A 103 -14.60 12.59 0.46
C GLY A 103 -14.41 12.49 -1.04
N LEU A 104 -15.31 13.09 -1.84
CA LEU A 104 -15.20 13.11 -3.30
C LEU A 104 -13.90 13.76 -3.78
N VAL A 105 -13.54 14.93 -3.25
CA VAL A 105 -12.32 15.64 -3.68
C VAL A 105 -11.07 14.94 -3.17
N LYS A 106 -11.10 14.34 -1.97
CA LYS A 106 -9.99 13.56 -1.42
C LYS A 106 -9.66 12.37 -2.31
N GLU A 107 -10.62 11.48 -2.50
CA GLU A 107 -10.41 10.24 -3.25
C GLU A 107 -10.31 10.49 -4.75
N GLY A 108 -11.01 11.50 -5.28
CA GLY A 108 -10.88 11.94 -6.67
C GLY A 108 -9.52 12.55 -6.98
N SER A 109 -8.92 13.31 -6.05
CA SER A 109 -7.55 13.83 -6.23
C SER A 109 -6.52 12.70 -6.23
N ALA A 110 -6.66 11.74 -5.31
CA ALA A 110 -5.80 10.55 -5.29
C ALA A 110 -5.94 9.71 -6.58
N ALA A 111 -7.18 9.46 -7.02
CA ALA A 111 -7.45 8.73 -8.26
C ALA A 111 -6.88 9.45 -9.49
N LEU A 112 -6.93 10.78 -9.52
CA LEU A 112 -6.33 11.56 -10.59
C LEU A 112 -4.81 11.41 -10.61
N LEU A 113 -4.15 11.52 -9.45
CA LEU A 113 -2.70 11.34 -9.35
C LEU A 113 -2.29 9.93 -9.75
N ASN A 114 -3.01 8.91 -9.29
CA ASN A 114 -2.81 7.52 -9.72
C ASN A 114 -2.96 7.35 -11.23
N SER A 115 -3.98 7.97 -11.84
CA SER A 115 -4.20 7.89 -13.29
C SER A 115 -3.06 8.49 -14.13
N TYR A 116 -2.19 9.32 -13.54
CA TYR A 116 -0.97 9.81 -14.17
C TYR A 116 0.28 9.02 -13.80
N ALA A 117 0.34 8.47 -12.58
CA ALA A 117 1.55 7.90 -12.01
C ALA A 117 1.63 6.36 -12.10
N ARG A 118 0.49 5.70 -12.32
CA ARG A 118 0.37 4.25 -12.20
C ARG A 118 -0.12 3.67 -13.51
N ASP A 119 0.68 2.78 -14.07
CA ASP A 119 0.29 1.98 -15.21
C ASP A 119 -0.83 1.02 -14.80
N GLY A 120 -1.83 0.86 -15.66
CA GLY A 120 -2.96 -0.03 -15.39
C GLY A 120 -3.99 0.48 -14.39
N PHE A 121 -3.90 1.73 -13.90
CA PHE A 121 -4.96 2.31 -13.09
C PHE A 121 -6.30 2.31 -13.85
N PRO A 122 -7.43 1.91 -13.24
CA PRO A 122 -8.70 1.66 -13.94
C PRO A 122 -9.34 2.90 -14.56
N TYR A 123 -8.93 4.11 -14.11
CA TYR A 123 -9.42 5.36 -14.67
C TYR A 123 -8.33 6.09 -15.45
N LYS A 124 -8.71 6.65 -16.60
CA LYS A 124 -7.92 7.67 -17.29
C LYS A 124 -8.13 9.04 -16.64
N PRO A 125 -7.16 9.97 -16.74
CA PRO A 125 -7.26 11.27 -16.09
C PRO A 125 -8.53 12.07 -16.44
N TRP A 126 -8.94 12.05 -17.71
CA TRP A 126 -10.15 12.74 -18.17
C TRP A 126 -11.43 12.13 -17.57
N GLN A 127 -11.45 10.80 -17.34
CA GLN A 127 -12.58 10.11 -16.71
C GLN A 127 -12.71 10.56 -15.27
N VAL A 128 -11.60 10.60 -14.51
CA VAL A 128 -11.61 11.08 -13.13
C VAL A 128 -12.17 12.50 -13.06
N LYS A 129 -11.69 13.42 -13.89
CA LYS A 129 -12.20 14.80 -13.94
C LYS A 129 -13.70 14.87 -14.23
N THR A 130 -14.15 14.09 -15.20
CA THR A 130 -15.57 14.05 -15.58
C THR A 130 -16.44 13.51 -14.46
N LEU A 131 -16.02 12.42 -13.81
CA LEU A 131 -16.74 11.77 -12.73
C LEU A 131 -16.83 12.66 -11.49
N VAL A 132 -15.75 13.36 -11.14
CA VAL A 132 -15.76 14.35 -10.06
C VAL A 132 -16.81 15.43 -10.35
N ILE A 133 -16.77 16.05 -11.53
CA ILE A 133 -17.72 17.11 -11.89
C ILE A 133 -19.17 16.60 -11.88
N ARG A 134 -19.43 15.40 -12.40
CA ARG A 134 -20.76 14.79 -12.40
C ARG A 134 -21.26 14.53 -10.98
N ALA A 135 -20.40 14.05 -10.09
CA ALA A 135 -20.79 13.71 -8.73
C ALA A 135 -21.08 14.94 -7.83
N LEU A 136 -20.70 16.16 -8.24
CA LEU A 136 -20.98 17.40 -7.50
C LEU A 136 -22.49 17.75 -7.44
N VAL A 137 -23.32 17.14 -8.28
CA VAL A 137 -24.75 17.47 -8.36
C VAL A 137 -25.53 17.11 -7.09
N SER A 138 -25.10 16.11 -6.30
CA SER A 138 -25.75 15.77 -5.04
C SER A 138 -24.81 15.11 -4.02
N ARG A 139 -25.18 15.19 -2.73
CA ARG A 139 -24.41 14.55 -1.64
C ARG A 139 -24.32 13.03 -1.83
N THR A 140 -25.41 12.39 -2.25
CA THR A 140 -25.45 10.94 -2.50
C THR A 140 -24.54 10.53 -3.64
N GLN A 141 -24.52 11.28 -4.75
CA GLN A 141 -23.62 11.00 -5.86
C GLN A 141 -22.16 11.25 -5.48
N ALA A 142 -21.88 12.31 -4.72
CA ALA A 142 -20.55 12.58 -4.19
C ALA A 142 -20.04 11.43 -3.31
N ALA A 143 -20.84 10.96 -2.34
CA ALA A 143 -20.47 9.83 -1.48
C ALA A 143 -20.27 8.54 -2.28
N SER A 144 -21.19 8.23 -3.20
CA SER A 144 -21.10 7.02 -4.03
C SER A 144 -19.85 7.02 -4.90
N GLN A 145 -19.58 8.15 -5.58
CA GLN A 145 -18.41 8.29 -6.44
C GLN A 145 -17.09 8.31 -5.63
N ALA A 146 -17.08 8.93 -4.45
CA ALA A 146 -15.94 8.88 -3.52
C ALA A 146 -15.61 7.43 -3.15
N ASN A 147 -16.61 6.61 -2.82
CA ASN A 147 -16.42 5.21 -2.49
C ASN A 147 -15.86 4.40 -3.69
N GLN A 148 -16.34 4.67 -4.91
CA GLN A 148 -15.78 4.03 -6.11
C GLN A 148 -14.31 4.39 -6.34
N PHE A 149 -13.92 5.64 -6.10
CA PHE A 149 -12.52 6.05 -6.17
C PHE A 149 -11.69 5.42 -5.05
N LEU A 150 -12.20 5.38 -3.83
CA LEU A 150 -11.54 4.72 -2.69
C LEU A 150 -11.19 3.27 -3.02
N LEU A 151 -12.16 2.50 -3.52
CA LEU A 151 -11.94 1.10 -3.90
C LEU A 151 -10.89 0.96 -5.00
N ALA A 152 -10.92 1.82 -6.03
CA ALA A 152 -9.91 1.81 -7.09
C ALA A 152 -8.50 2.20 -6.58
N ASN A 153 -8.42 3.17 -5.68
CA ASN A 153 -7.18 3.60 -5.04
C ASN A 153 -6.59 2.49 -4.16
N GLN A 154 -7.44 1.72 -3.47
CA GLN A 154 -7.01 0.59 -2.64
C GLN A 154 -6.60 -0.63 -3.47
N ALA A 155 -7.25 -0.88 -4.61
CA ALA A 155 -6.95 -2.00 -5.50
C ALA A 155 -5.70 -1.79 -6.37
N CYS A 156 -5.13 -0.58 -6.38
CA CYS A 156 -3.96 -0.21 -7.17
C CYS A 156 -2.66 -0.77 -6.56
N SER A 157 -1.85 -1.43 -7.38
CA SER A 157 -0.59 -2.12 -7.02
C SER A 157 0.66 -1.34 -7.44
#